data_AF-A0A2A7B6G3-F1
#
_entry.id   AF-A0A2A7B6G3-F1
#
_cell.length_a   1.000
_cell.length_b   1.000
_cell.length_c   1.000
_cell.angle_alpha   90.00
_cell.angle_beta   90.00
_cell.angle_gamma   90.00
#
_symmetry.space_group_name_H-M   'P 1'
#
loop_
_entity.id
_entity.type
_entity.pdbx_description
1 polymer ?
#
loop_
_entity_poly.entity_id
_entity_poly.type
_entity_poly.pdbx_seq_one_letter_code
_entity_poly.pdbx_strand_id
1 'polypeptide(L)'
;MANLCPVCGGKMGLLNRERSADGLICASCMNFFYSKVGFQASKFSTKELADFWAVQEKRRKQFKETDSLYDADSLYVSVDDENELFYFGRRSGDKGPRMIYAFDEVSGYESDSEDFTVTQTRGGIGRAVVGAAIAGPVGAIVGASTAKTESRKGKGKENITISFELPFGKKTLSAQTYPAGMTALLKACMEKKSQTQSAYGRVNSVADELLKFKQLLDMGAITEEEYNAKKSKLLEKSL
;
A
#
# COMPACT_ATOMS: atom_id res chain seq x y z
N MET A 1 12.71 26.22 -29.36
CA MET A 1 12.76 24.84 -28.85
C MET A 1 11.85 24.76 -27.64
N ALA A 2 10.88 23.86 -27.62
CA ALA A 2 10.04 23.69 -26.44
C ALA A 2 10.88 23.02 -25.35
N ASN A 3 11.01 23.67 -24.19
CA ASN A 3 11.66 23.04 -23.04
C ASN A 3 10.77 21.88 -22.59
N LEU A 4 11.33 20.68 -22.46
CA LEU A 4 10.61 19.53 -21.93
C LEU A 4 10.77 19.50 -20.41
N CYS A 5 9.74 19.02 -19.72
CA CYS A 5 9.80 18.85 -18.28
C CYS A 5 10.68 17.65 -17.94
N PRO A 6 11.71 17.82 -17.09
CA PRO A 6 12.62 16.73 -16.73
C PRO A 6 11.94 15.63 -15.90
N VAL A 7 10.77 15.90 -15.31
CA VAL A 7 10.03 14.94 -14.48
C VAL A 7 9.05 14.09 -15.31
N CYS A 8 8.23 14.72 -16.16
CA CYS A 8 7.16 14.03 -16.88
C CYS A 8 7.33 14.00 -18.41
N GLY A 9 8.38 14.64 -18.95
CA GLY A 9 8.58 14.79 -20.39
C GLY A 9 7.58 15.74 -21.09
N GLY A 10 6.65 16.34 -20.35
CA GLY A 10 5.64 17.25 -20.89
C GLY A 10 6.22 18.58 -21.41
N LYS A 11 5.54 19.24 -22.35
CA LYS A 11 5.96 20.53 -22.89
C LYS A 11 5.85 21.63 -21.82
N MET A 12 6.91 22.41 -21.62
CA MET A 12 6.94 23.57 -20.73
C MET A 12 6.87 24.87 -21.53
N GLY A 13 5.79 25.62 -21.32
CA GLY A 13 5.69 27.01 -21.76
C GLY A 13 6.56 27.96 -20.92
N LEU A 14 6.63 29.23 -21.32
CA LEU A 14 7.29 30.27 -20.50
C LEU A 14 6.55 30.55 -19.18
N LEU A 15 5.21 30.42 -19.18
CA LEU A 15 4.35 30.76 -18.05
C LEU A 15 4.02 29.57 -17.12
N ASN A 16 4.40 28.34 -17.49
CA ASN A 16 4.06 27.12 -16.73
C ASN A 16 5.30 26.47 -16.12
N ARG A 17 6.24 27.28 -15.62
CA ARG A 17 7.52 26.84 -15.04
C ARG A 17 7.50 27.05 -13.53
N GLU A 18 7.70 25.97 -12.81
CA GLU A 18 7.78 25.93 -11.36
C GLU A 18 9.17 25.48 -10.92
N ARG A 19 9.53 25.73 -9.65
CA ARG A 19 10.87 25.42 -9.13
C ARG A 19 10.89 24.10 -8.38
N SER A 20 11.82 23.22 -8.75
CA SER A 20 12.38 22.18 -7.87
C SER A 20 13.59 22.75 -7.11
N ALA A 21 14.27 21.93 -6.29
CA ALA A 21 15.45 22.39 -5.55
C ALA A 21 16.62 22.82 -6.46
N ASP A 22 16.78 22.16 -7.60
CA ASP A 22 17.93 22.27 -8.51
C ASP A 22 17.54 22.63 -9.97
N GLY A 23 16.24 22.82 -10.26
CA GLY A 23 15.78 22.99 -11.63
C GLY A 23 14.37 23.57 -11.80
N LEU A 24 13.89 23.53 -13.04
CA LEU A 24 12.54 23.94 -13.42
C LEU A 24 11.71 22.74 -13.85
N ILE A 25 10.49 22.65 -13.32
CA ILE A 25 9.49 21.62 -13.64
C ILE A 25 8.23 22.27 -14.20
N CYS A 26 7.33 21.48 -14.79
CA CYS A 26 6.05 21.99 -15.27
C CYS A 26 5.04 22.16 -14.12
N ALA A 27 4.10 23.10 -14.29
CA ALA A 27 3.03 23.35 -13.32
C ALA A 27 2.19 22.10 -12.97
N SER A 28 2.00 21.17 -13.92
CA SER A 28 1.27 19.92 -13.63
C SER A 28 2.03 18.97 -12.71
N CYS A 29 3.36 18.88 -12.84
CA CYS A 29 4.18 18.10 -11.90
C CYS A 29 4.15 18.75 -10.53
N MET A 30 4.35 20.07 -10.44
CA MET A 30 4.27 20.81 -9.18
C MET A 30 2.92 20.58 -8.49
N ASN A 31 1.82 20.71 -9.22
CA ASN A 31 0.48 20.47 -8.68
C ASN A 31 0.27 19.01 -8.25
N PHE A 32 0.81 18.03 -8.98
CA PHE A 32 0.73 16.62 -8.57
C PHE A 32 1.45 16.38 -7.24
N PHE A 33 2.70 16.83 -7.10
CA PHE A 33 3.46 16.67 -5.85
C PHE A 33 2.79 17.40 -4.69
N TYR A 34 2.31 18.62 -4.93
CA TYR A 34 1.64 19.40 -3.89
C TYR A 34 0.28 18.81 -3.49
N SER A 35 -0.64 18.63 -4.44
CA SER A 35 -2.03 18.28 -4.15
C SER A 35 -2.28 16.78 -3.95
N LYS A 36 -1.57 15.91 -4.67
CA LYS A 36 -1.79 14.46 -4.62
C LYS A 36 -0.77 13.78 -3.71
N VAL A 37 0.49 14.16 -3.78
CA VAL A 37 1.55 13.57 -2.93
C VAL A 37 1.63 14.27 -1.57
N GLY A 38 1.35 15.58 -1.48
CA GLY A 38 1.39 16.34 -0.22
C GLY A 38 2.75 16.97 0.10
N PHE A 39 3.63 17.11 -0.90
CA PHE A 39 4.98 17.66 -0.72
C PHE A 39 5.25 18.83 -1.66
N GLN A 40 6.04 19.79 -1.19
CA GLN A 40 6.53 20.89 -2.01
C GLN A 40 7.68 20.40 -2.89
N ALA A 41 7.50 20.40 -4.21
CA ALA A 41 8.53 19.95 -5.15
C ALA A 41 9.84 20.77 -5.04
N SER A 42 9.76 22.02 -4.58
CA SER A 42 10.93 22.89 -4.35
C SER A 42 11.90 22.38 -3.29
N LYS A 43 11.50 21.41 -2.45
CA LYS A 43 12.36 20.80 -1.42
C LYS A 43 13.19 19.62 -1.92
N PHE A 44 12.88 19.11 -3.10
CA PHE A 44 13.48 17.89 -3.65
C PHE A 44 14.18 18.19 -4.96
N SER A 45 15.23 17.41 -5.23
CA SER A 45 15.93 17.47 -6.51
C SER A 45 15.01 17.00 -7.64
N THR A 46 15.29 17.49 -8.84
CA THR A 46 14.56 17.13 -10.04
C THR A 46 14.64 15.63 -10.32
N LYS A 47 15.78 15.01 -9.98
CA LYS A 47 16.00 13.57 -10.11
C LYS A 47 15.08 12.77 -9.20
N GLU A 48 15.00 13.09 -7.90
CA GLU A 48 14.12 12.38 -6.96
C GLU A 48 12.65 12.46 -7.39
N LEU A 49 12.22 13.62 -7.89
CA LEU A 49 10.87 13.81 -8.41
C LEU A 49 10.64 12.98 -9.69
N ALA A 50 11.61 12.93 -10.60
CA ALA A 50 11.54 12.14 -11.83
C ALA A 50 11.50 10.63 -11.55
N ASP A 51 12.34 10.16 -10.62
CA ASP A 51 12.40 8.75 -10.23
C ASP A 51 11.05 8.29 -9.63
N PHE A 52 10.47 9.09 -8.74
CA PHE A 52 9.14 8.81 -8.19
C PHE A 52 8.05 8.88 -9.27
N TRP A 53 8.12 9.84 -10.19
CA TRP A 53 7.18 9.93 -11.30
C TRP A 53 7.20 8.68 -12.18
N ALA A 54 8.39 8.15 -12.49
CA ALA A 54 8.56 6.92 -13.25
C ALA A 54 7.94 5.71 -12.52
N VAL A 55 8.11 5.61 -11.20
CA VAL A 55 7.45 4.58 -10.37
C VAL A 55 5.94 4.69 -10.47
N GLN A 56 5.40 5.90 -10.33
CA GLN A 56 3.96 6.14 -10.44
C GLN A 56 3.42 5.85 -11.84
N GLU A 57 4.16 6.15 -12.90
CA GLU A 57 3.77 5.83 -14.27
C GLU A 57 3.72 4.31 -14.50
N LYS A 58 4.72 3.58 -13.99
CA LYS A 58 4.73 2.12 -14.03
C LYS A 58 3.51 1.54 -13.29
N ARG A 59 3.25 2.00 -12.06
CA ARG A 59 2.08 1.60 -11.28
C ARG A 59 0.77 1.85 -12.04
N ARG A 60 0.63 3.03 -12.67
CA ARG A 60 -0.59 3.37 -13.45
C ARG A 60 -0.82 2.44 -14.65
N LYS A 61 0.26 1.97 -15.29
CA LYS A 61 0.16 1.02 -16.41
C LYS A 61 -0.15 -0.41 -15.95
N GLN A 62 0.32 -0.78 -14.76
CA GLN A 62 0.15 -2.11 -14.20
C GLN A 62 -1.16 -2.28 -13.43
N PHE A 63 -1.71 -1.19 -12.90
CA PHE A 63 -2.89 -1.21 -12.05
C PHE A 63 -4.09 -1.87 -12.75
N LYS A 64 -4.62 -2.90 -12.12
CA LYS A 64 -5.85 -3.60 -12.50
C LYS A 64 -6.78 -3.63 -11.31
N GLU A 65 -7.95 -3.00 -11.46
CA GLU A 65 -8.94 -3.01 -10.40
C GLU A 65 -9.47 -4.44 -10.17
N THR A 66 -9.19 -4.99 -8.99
CA THR A 66 -9.72 -6.28 -8.52
C THR A 66 -10.93 -6.07 -7.62
N ASP A 67 -10.89 -5.02 -6.81
CA ASP A 67 -11.96 -4.64 -5.89
C ASP A 67 -12.09 -3.12 -5.79
N SER A 68 -13.24 -2.66 -5.31
CA SER A 68 -13.45 -1.25 -5.03
C SER A 68 -14.46 -1.00 -3.92
N LEU A 69 -14.06 -0.10 -3.03
CA LEU A 69 -14.84 0.40 -1.92
C LEU A 69 -15.55 1.68 -2.34
N TYR A 70 -16.87 1.63 -2.38
CA TYR A 70 -17.72 2.76 -2.73
C TYR A 70 -18.62 3.16 -1.56
N ASP A 71 -18.77 4.46 -1.36
CA ASP A 71 -19.92 5.03 -0.67
C ASP A 71 -20.73 5.91 -1.66
N ALA A 72 -21.96 6.26 -1.29
CA ALA A 72 -22.76 7.22 -2.04
C ALA A 72 -22.13 8.63 -2.06
N ASP A 73 -21.16 8.89 -1.16
CA ASP A 73 -20.34 10.09 -1.13
C ASP A 73 -19.23 10.12 -2.20
N SER A 74 -18.65 11.29 -2.37
CA SER A 74 -17.73 11.63 -3.46
C SER A 74 -16.42 10.84 -3.51
N LEU A 75 -16.02 10.08 -2.49
CA LEU A 75 -14.73 9.37 -2.42
C LEU A 75 -14.92 7.85 -2.57
N TYR A 76 -14.12 7.22 -3.43
CA TYR A 76 -14.02 5.77 -3.56
C TYR A 76 -12.57 5.32 -3.45
N VAL A 77 -12.37 4.05 -3.14
CA VAL A 77 -11.04 3.42 -3.11
C VAL A 77 -11.05 2.25 -4.08
N SER A 78 -10.14 2.28 -5.03
CA SER A 78 -9.96 1.20 -6.00
C SER A 78 -8.70 0.44 -5.62
N VAL A 79 -8.82 -0.88 -5.64
CA VAL A 79 -7.87 -1.82 -5.06
C VAL A 79 -7.45 -2.80 -6.16
N ASP A 80 -6.16 -3.10 -6.17
CA ASP A 80 -5.52 -4.11 -7.01
C ASP A 80 -4.78 -5.07 -6.08
N ASP A 81 -5.44 -6.17 -5.75
CA ASP A 81 -4.90 -7.20 -4.85
C ASP A 81 -3.76 -7.99 -5.48
N GLU A 82 -3.73 -8.10 -6.82
CA GLU A 82 -2.71 -8.85 -7.56
C GLU A 82 -1.35 -8.14 -7.49
N ASN A 83 -1.36 -6.81 -7.68
CA ASN A 83 -0.14 -6.00 -7.65
C ASN A 83 0.08 -5.29 -6.30
N GLU A 84 -0.84 -5.49 -5.35
CA GLU A 84 -0.83 -4.87 -4.02
C GLU A 84 -0.79 -3.33 -4.08
N LEU A 85 -1.64 -2.78 -4.94
CA LEU A 85 -1.76 -1.35 -5.20
C LEU A 85 -3.18 -0.87 -4.86
N PHE A 86 -3.30 0.40 -4.49
CA PHE A 86 -4.60 1.05 -4.37
C PHE A 86 -4.50 2.54 -4.62
N TYR A 87 -5.63 3.18 -4.94
CA TYR A 87 -5.70 4.64 -5.00
C TYR A 87 -7.05 5.16 -4.50
N PHE A 88 -7.03 6.42 -4.07
CA PHE A 88 -8.23 7.17 -3.73
C PHE A 88 -8.71 7.95 -4.94
N GLY A 89 -9.99 7.80 -5.29
CA GLY A 89 -10.61 8.52 -6.40
C GLY A 89 -11.82 9.32 -5.96
N ARG A 90 -12.16 10.36 -6.74
CA ARG A 90 -13.39 11.13 -6.56
C ARG A 90 -14.39 10.89 -7.68
N ARG A 91 -15.67 10.73 -7.33
CA ARG A 91 -16.78 10.52 -8.28
C ARG A 91 -17.04 11.75 -9.16
N SER A 92 -16.73 12.95 -8.68
CA SER A 92 -16.76 14.19 -9.47
C SER A 92 -15.67 14.25 -10.57
N GLY A 93 -14.81 13.24 -10.63
CA GLY A 93 -13.68 13.16 -11.54
C GLY A 93 -12.41 13.72 -10.89
N ASP A 94 -11.32 12.98 -11.04
CA ASP A 94 -9.99 13.45 -10.68
C ASP A 94 -9.32 14.11 -11.88
N LYS A 95 -8.97 15.39 -11.72
CA LYS A 95 -8.13 16.08 -12.71
C LYS A 95 -6.69 15.62 -12.55
N GLY A 96 -6.11 15.17 -13.67
CA GLY A 96 -4.69 14.85 -13.77
C GLY A 96 -4.32 13.44 -13.30
N PRO A 97 -3.02 13.16 -13.18
CA PRO A 97 -2.52 11.83 -12.87
C PRO A 97 -2.87 11.41 -11.44
N ARG A 98 -3.28 10.14 -11.28
CA ARG A 98 -3.62 9.55 -9.97
C ARG A 98 -2.37 9.18 -9.20
N MET A 99 -2.41 9.35 -7.88
CA MET A 99 -1.40 8.82 -6.96
C MET A 99 -1.78 7.40 -6.58
N ILE A 100 -0.93 6.44 -6.89
CA ILE A 100 -1.13 5.02 -6.59
C ILE A 100 -0.19 4.62 -5.47
N TYR A 101 -0.78 4.13 -4.39
CA TYR A 101 -0.07 3.65 -3.21
C TYR A 101 0.18 2.16 -3.34
N ALA A 102 1.36 1.71 -2.91
CA ALA A 102 1.59 0.30 -2.63
C ALA A 102 1.18 -0.02 -1.20
N PHE A 103 0.82 -1.28 -0.93
CA PHE A 103 0.39 -1.69 0.42
C PHE A 103 1.48 -1.47 1.47
N ASP A 104 2.74 -1.72 1.13
CA ASP A 104 3.89 -1.50 2.01
C ASP A 104 4.14 -0.01 2.35
N GLU A 105 3.64 0.93 1.54
CA GLU A 105 3.77 2.36 1.83
C GLU A 105 2.86 2.80 2.99
N VAL A 106 1.91 1.97 3.42
CA VAL A 106 1.11 2.22 4.62
C VAL A 106 1.96 1.95 5.86
N SER A 107 2.11 2.96 6.72
CA SER A 107 2.92 2.89 7.95
C SER A 107 2.08 2.92 9.22
N GLY A 108 0.81 3.35 9.14
CA GLY A 108 -0.07 3.50 10.29
C GLY A 108 -1.50 3.82 9.87
N TYR A 109 -2.48 3.48 10.69
CA TYR A 109 -3.78 4.13 10.63
C TYR A 109 -4.39 4.26 12.03
N GLU A 110 -5.17 5.32 12.23
CA GLU A 110 -6.00 5.55 13.41
C GLU A 110 -7.45 5.65 12.94
N SER A 111 -8.35 4.95 13.62
CA SER A 111 -9.79 4.96 13.32
C SER A 111 -10.59 5.32 14.57
N ASP A 112 -11.48 6.29 14.46
CA ASP A 112 -12.35 6.74 15.58
C ASP A 112 -13.56 5.80 15.81
N SER A 113 -13.62 4.66 15.12
CA SER A 113 -14.73 3.73 15.21
C SER A 113 -14.67 2.91 16.51
N GLU A 114 -15.70 3.04 17.34
CA GLU A 114 -16.06 2.06 18.38
C GLU A 114 -16.05 0.63 17.80
N ASP A 115 -15.54 -0.33 18.57
CA ASP A 115 -15.22 -1.69 18.15
C ASP A 115 -16.37 -2.44 17.45
N PHE A 116 -16.14 -2.88 16.20
CA PHE A 116 -16.98 -3.88 15.53
C PHE A 116 -16.17 -5.16 15.30
N THR A 117 -16.60 -6.28 15.87
CA THR A 117 -16.00 -7.61 15.66
C THR A 117 -16.62 -8.30 14.44
N VAL A 118 -15.79 -8.64 13.46
CA VAL A 118 -16.18 -9.39 12.25
C VAL A 118 -15.86 -10.87 12.46
N THR A 119 -16.87 -11.74 12.44
CA THR A 119 -16.68 -13.20 12.36
C THR A 119 -16.99 -13.71 10.96
N GLN A 120 -16.05 -14.47 10.39
CA GLN A 120 -16.09 -15.03 9.04
C GLN A 120 -16.80 -16.39 9.02
N THR A 121 -17.40 -16.76 7.89
CA THR A 121 -17.66 -18.16 7.55
C THR A 121 -17.05 -18.47 6.18
N ARG A 122 -16.42 -19.65 6.09
CA ARG A 122 -15.41 -20.06 5.11
C ARG A 122 -15.78 -19.84 3.64
N GLY A 123 -14.85 -19.21 2.92
CA GLY A 123 -14.71 -19.30 1.47
C GLY A 123 -14.61 -17.93 0.80
N GLY A 124 -13.38 -17.40 0.70
CA GLY A 124 -13.09 -16.13 0.03
C GLY A 124 -13.35 -14.91 0.92
N ILE A 125 -12.37 -14.00 0.97
CA ILE A 125 -12.40 -12.77 1.77
C ILE A 125 -13.52 -11.88 1.20
N GLY A 126 -14.73 -11.97 1.73
CA GLY A 126 -15.84 -11.19 1.18
C GLY A 126 -17.22 -11.52 1.75
N ARG A 127 -17.46 -11.15 3.02
CA ARG A 127 -18.76 -10.65 3.55
C ARG A 127 -18.68 -10.49 5.08
N ALA A 128 -18.81 -9.27 5.57
CA ALA A 128 -18.98 -8.98 6.99
C ALA A 128 -20.48 -8.97 7.36
N VAL A 129 -20.82 -9.59 8.49
CA VAL A 129 -22.12 -9.48 9.17
C VAL A 129 -21.95 -8.55 10.37
N VAL A 130 -22.84 -7.57 10.50
CA VAL A 130 -22.89 -6.61 11.63
C VAL A 130 -23.70 -7.23 12.77
N GLY A 131 -23.09 -7.39 13.95
CA GLY A 131 -23.81 -7.87 15.14
C GLY A 131 -23.00 -7.64 16.42
N ALA A 132 -23.49 -6.74 17.27
CA ALA A 132 -22.97 -6.50 18.60
C ALA A 132 -23.37 -7.61 19.57
N ALA A 133 -22.40 -8.20 20.27
CA ALA A 133 -22.49 -8.61 21.68
C ALA A 133 -21.23 -9.42 22.05
N ILE A 134 -20.37 -8.83 22.89
CA ILE A 134 -19.41 -9.58 23.70
C ILE A 134 -20.20 -10.08 24.91
N ALA A 135 -20.68 -11.32 24.86
CA ALA A 135 -21.11 -12.05 26.06
C ALA A 135 -20.04 -13.11 26.33
N GLY A 136 -19.53 -13.12 27.57
CA GLY A 136 -18.50 -14.05 28.04
C GLY A 136 -18.92 -15.54 27.96
N PRO A 137 -18.14 -16.46 28.55
CA PRO A 137 -18.13 -17.89 28.22
C PRO A 137 -19.42 -18.70 28.51
N VAL A 138 -20.53 -18.08 28.88
CA VAL A 138 -21.82 -18.73 29.10
C VAL A 138 -22.90 -17.99 28.33
N GLY A 139 -23.39 -18.56 27.22
CA GLY A 139 -24.63 -18.10 26.60
C GLY A 139 -24.71 -18.26 25.08
N ALA A 140 -25.12 -19.45 24.65
CA ALA A 140 -25.54 -19.76 23.29
C ALA A 140 -26.97 -19.30 23.00
N ILE A 141 -27.31 -18.93 21.77
CA ILE A 141 -28.62 -19.16 21.10
C ILE A 141 -28.31 -19.30 19.59
N VAL A 142 -28.14 -20.52 19.04
CA VAL A 142 -29.15 -21.41 18.41
C VAL A 142 -30.00 -20.71 17.34
N GLY A 143 -29.97 -21.30 16.14
CA GLY A 143 -30.40 -20.68 14.89
C GLY A 143 -31.87 -20.31 14.78
N ALA A 144 -32.12 -19.26 13.99
CA ALA A 144 -33.39 -19.04 13.32
C ALA A 144 -33.15 -19.12 11.80
N SER A 145 -33.76 -20.14 11.24
CA SER A 145 -33.82 -20.57 9.85
C SER A 145 -34.32 -19.50 8.87
N THR A 146 -33.86 -19.64 7.61
CA THR A 146 -34.55 -19.25 6.36
C THR A 146 -35.02 -17.80 6.25
N ALA A 147 -34.22 -16.93 5.63
CA ALA A 147 -34.72 -15.72 4.99
C ALA A 147 -33.96 -15.41 3.69
N LYS A 148 -34.74 -15.25 2.63
CA LYS A 148 -34.39 -14.92 1.25
C LYS A 148 -33.46 -13.70 1.19
N THR A 149 -32.38 -13.82 0.44
CA THR A 149 -31.34 -12.80 0.30
C THR A 149 -31.83 -11.68 -0.63
N GLU A 150 -32.24 -10.55 -0.07
CA GLU A 150 -32.32 -9.28 -0.79
C GLU A 150 -31.20 -8.36 -0.30
N SER A 151 -30.30 -8.03 -1.22
CA SER A 151 -29.12 -7.21 -0.96
C SER A 151 -29.47 -5.73 -0.94
N ARG A 152 -29.37 -5.11 0.24
CA ARG A 152 -29.08 -3.67 0.39
C ARG A 152 -27.84 -3.52 1.28
N LYS A 153 -26.67 -3.24 0.66
CA LYS A 153 -25.41 -2.99 1.39
C LYS A 153 -25.57 -1.74 2.26
N GLY A 154 -25.34 -1.91 3.57
CA GLY A 154 -25.57 -0.91 4.61
C GLY A 154 -24.57 0.24 4.60
N LYS A 155 -25.06 1.38 5.10
CA LYS A 155 -24.43 2.70 5.22
C LYS A 155 -23.47 2.73 6.41
N GLY A 156 -22.16 2.65 6.18
CA GLY A 156 -21.14 2.80 7.23
C GLY A 156 -20.05 3.76 6.75
N LYS A 157 -19.70 4.73 7.60
CA LYS A 157 -18.70 5.77 7.33
C LYS A 157 -17.64 5.66 8.43
N GLU A 158 -16.37 5.54 8.03
CA GLU A 158 -15.25 5.43 8.97
C GLU A 158 -14.43 6.72 8.92
N ASN A 159 -14.22 7.37 10.07
CA ASN A 159 -13.25 8.45 10.18
C ASN A 159 -11.89 7.81 10.43
N ILE A 160 -10.99 7.95 9.45
CA ILE A 160 -9.68 7.30 9.50
C ILE A 160 -8.60 8.33 9.18
N THR A 161 -7.56 8.34 9.99
CA THR A 161 -6.30 9.00 9.68
C THR A 161 -5.32 7.94 9.19
N ILE A 162 -4.73 8.13 8.00
CA ILE A 162 -3.81 7.15 7.41
C ILE A 162 -2.42 7.75 7.33
N SER A 163 -1.43 7.03 7.84
CA SER A 163 -0.01 7.39 7.75
C SER A 163 0.67 6.55 6.68
N PHE A 164 1.44 7.24 5.83
CA PHE A 164 2.24 6.66 4.76
C PHE A 164 3.70 7.00 4.95
N GLU A 165 4.56 6.09 4.52
CA GLU A 165 6.01 6.27 4.42
C GLU A 165 6.38 6.31 2.94
N LEU A 166 6.67 7.50 2.44
CA LEU A 166 7.02 7.75 1.04
C LEU A 166 8.52 8.12 0.94
N PRO A 167 9.14 8.03 -0.25
CA PRO A 167 10.55 8.43 -0.44
C PRO A 167 10.86 9.88 -0.04
N PHE A 168 9.82 10.73 0.01
CA PHE A 168 9.91 12.14 0.39
C PHE A 168 9.70 12.40 1.89
N GLY A 169 9.46 11.33 2.66
CA GLY A 169 9.17 11.38 4.09
C GLY A 169 7.77 10.87 4.43
N LYS A 170 7.39 11.04 5.71
CA LYS A 170 6.10 10.62 6.22
C LYS A 170 4.99 11.56 5.75
N LYS A 171 3.88 10.98 5.31
CA LYS A 171 2.67 11.70 4.91
C LYS A 171 1.50 11.18 5.71
N THR A 172 0.74 12.07 6.31
CA THR A 172 -0.50 11.72 7.00
C THR A 172 -1.68 12.32 6.24
N LEU A 173 -2.61 11.46 5.82
CA LEU A 173 -3.93 11.90 5.38
C LEU A 173 -4.79 12.10 6.63
N SER A 174 -5.10 13.36 6.92
CA SER A 174 -5.95 13.75 8.04
C SER A 174 -7.30 13.03 8.01
N ALA A 175 -7.87 12.79 9.21
CA ALA A 175 -9.18 12.19 9.41
C ALA A 175 -10.20 12.69 8.38
N GLN A 176 -10.54 11.82 7.45
CA GLN A 176 -11.60 12.03 6.48
C GLN A 176 -12.50 10.81 6.47
N THR A 177 -13.74 11.03 6.07
CA THR A 177 -14.71 9.98 6.03
C THR A 177 -14.48 9.10 4.82
N TYR A 178 -14.16 7.84 5.08
CA TYR A 178 -13.94 6.82 4.08
C TYR A 178 -15.14 5.86 3.95
N PRO A 179 -15.29 5.20 2.79
CA PRO A 179 -16.22 4.10 2.63
C PRO A 179 -15.96 2.98 3.65
N ALA A 180 -17.04 2.31 4.09
CA ALA A 180 -16.93 1.12 4.91
C ALA A 180 -15.98 0.07 4.30
N GLY A 181 -15.17 -0.55 5.14
CA GLY A 181 -14.19 -1.57 4.73
C GLY A 181 -12.78 -1.02 4.54
N MET A 182 -12.57 0.29 4.70
CA MET A 182 -11.23 0.87 4.64
C MET A 182 -10.34 0.42 5.79
N THR A 183 -10.89 0.31 7.01
CA THR A 183 -10.13 -0.29 8.12
C THR A 183 -9.68 -1.72 7.83
N ALA A 184 -10.52 -2.53 7.17
CA ALA A 184 -10.18 -3.90 6.78
C ALA A 184 -9.06 -3.95 5.73
N LEU A 185 -9.11 -3.06 4.73
CA LEU A 185 -8.04 -2.90 3.74
C LEU A 185 -6.73 -2.50 4.42
N LEU A 186 -6.77 -1.52 5.32
CA LEU A 186 -5.57 -1.05 6.01
C LEU A 186 -4.96 -2.12 6.93
N LYS A 187 -5.79 -2.92 7.60
CA LYS A 187 -5.33 -4.13 8.33
C LYS A 187 -4.61 -5.09 7.40
N ALA A 188 -5.18 -5.39 6.23
CA ALA A 188 -4.54 -6.26 5.25
C ALA A 188 -3.20 -5.71 4.75
N CYS A 189 -3.08 -4.39 4.52
CA CYS A 189 -1.80 -3.76 4.18
C CYS A 189 -0.74 -3.99 5.27
N MET A 190 -1.12 -3.83 6.55
CA MET A 190 -0.22 -4.00 7.69
C MET A 190 0.22 -5.45 7.90
N GLU A 191 -0.71 -6.40 7.76
CA GLU A 191 -0.41 -7.83 7.86
C GLU A 191 0.59 -8.26 6.78
N LYS A 192 0.37 -7.84 5.53
CA LYS A 192 1.28 -8.14 4.41
C LYS A 192 2.66 -7.52 4.62
N LYS A 193 2.75 -6.30 5.12
CA LYS A 193 4.02 -5.65 5.48
C LYS A 193 4.82 -6.45 6.51
N SER A 194 4.16 -6.98 7.54
CA SER A 194 4.82 -7.82 8.56
C SER A 194 5.37 -9.12 7.97
N GLN A 195 4.66 -9.73 7.01
CA GLN A 195 5.12 -10.95 6.34
C GLN A 195 6.34 -10.66 5.45
N THR A 196 6.32 -9.57 4.68
CA THR A 196 7.45 -9.16 3.83
C THR A 196 8.70 -8.82 4.65
N GLN A 197 8.54 -8.15 5.80
CA GLN A 197 9.67 -7.86 6.71
C GLN A 197 10.24 -9.14 7.34
N SER A 198 9.39 -10.09 7.72
CA SER A 198 9.84 -11.39 8.22
C SER A 198 10.58 -12.22 7.16
N ALA A 199 10.13 -12.14 5.90
CA ALA A 199 10.76 -12.82 4.78
C ALA A 199 12.12 -12.19 4.44
N TYR A 200 12.20 -10.86 4.38
CA TYR A 200 13.47 -10.15 4.15
C TYR A 200 14.49 -10.39 5.28
N GLY A 201 14.03 -10.41 6.54
CA GLY A 201 14.88 -10.78 7.68
C GLY A 201 15.40 -12.22 7.57
N ARG A 202 14.58 -13.16 7.11
CA ARG A 202 14.98 -14.55 6.88
C ARG A 202 16.00 -14.67 5.74
N VAL A 203 15.79 -13.96 4.63
CA VAL A 203 16.71 -13.96 3.47
C VAL A 203 18.07 -13.37 3.85
N ASN A 204 18.10 -12.27 4.60
CA ASN A 204 19.37 -11.71 5.09
C ASN A 204 20.09 -12.66 6.05
N SER A 205 19.35 -13.29 6.98
CA SER A 205 19.93 -14.30 7.88
C SER A 205 20.55 -15.47 7.11
N VAL A 206 19.88 -15.93 6.04
CA VAL A 206 20.40 -17.01 5.19
C VAL A 206 21.65 -16.58 4.43
N ALA A 207 21.68 -15.35 3.91
CA ALA A 207 22.87 -14.80 3.26
C ALA A 207 24.07 -14.66 4.22
N ASP A 208 23.83 -14.19 5.44
CA ASP A 208 24.83 -14.07 6.50
C ASP A 208 25.36 -15.45 6.94
N GLU A 209 24.49 -16.46 7.04
CA GLU A 209 24.89 -17.84 7.32
C GLU A 209 25.77 -18.40 6.20
N LEU A 210 25.40 -18.20 4.93
CA LEU A 210 26.20 -18.62 3.78
C LEU A 210 27.59 -17.95 3.73
N LEU A 211 27.68 -16.69 4.15
CA LEU A 211 28.94 -15.96 4.29
C LEU A 211 29.85 -16.57 5.38
N LYS A 212 29.28 -16.95 6.53
CA LYS A 212 30.03 -17.64 7.60
C LYS A 212 30.55 -19.00 7.14
N PHE A 213 29.73 -19.78 6.42
CA PHE A 213 30.17 -21.06 5.87
C PHE A 213 31.26 -20.88 4.79
N LYS A 214 31.21 -19.80 4.00
CA LYS A 214 32.25 -19.47 3.02
C LYS A 214 33.59 -19.21 3.72
N GLN A 215 33.59 -18.47 4.82
CA GLN A 215 34.81 -18.22 5.60
C GLN A 215 35.42 -19.50 6.18
N LEU A 216 34.59 -20.44 6.65
CA LEU A 216 35.08 -21.73 7.15
C LEU A 216 35.73 -22.58 6.05
N LEU A 217 35.20 -22.53 4.82
CA LEU A 217 35.79 -23.18 3.65
C LEU A 217 37.15 -22.55 3.32
N ASP A 218 37.21 -21.21 3.28
CA ASP A 218 38.43 -20.47 2.96
C ASP A 218 39.52 -20.66 4.01
N MET A 219 39.14 -20.90 5.28
CA MET A 219 40.05 -21.27 6.37
C MET A 219 40.44 -22.76 6.36
N GLY A 220 39.90 -23.57 5.45
CA GLY A 220 40.13 -25.01 5.39
C GLY A 220 39.52 -25.80 6.55
N ALA A 221 38.59 -25.20 7.31
CA ALA A 221 37.93 -25.85 8.43
C ALA A 221 36.79 -26.79 8.00
N ILE A 222 36.28 -26.62 6.78
CA ILE A 222 35.29 -27.49 6.14
C ILE A 222 35.69 -27.78 4.69
N THR A 223 35.16 -28.87 4.15
CA THR A 223 35.36 -29.26 2.74
C THR A 223 34.32 -28.63 1.81
N GLU A 224 34.62 -28.61 0.51
CA GLU A 224 33.72 -28.05 -0.51
C GLU A 224 32.39 -28.83 -0.61
N GLU A 225 32.43 -30.13 -0.32
CA GLU A 225 31.26 -31.01 -0.27
C GLU A 225 30.33 -30.65 0.89
N GLU A 226 30.89 -30.40 2.08
CA GLU A 226 30.14 -29.98 3.28
C GLU A 226 29.52 -28.59 3.11
N TYR A 227 30.25 -27.67 2.47
CA TYR A 227 29.74 -26.35 2.13
C TYR A 227 28.54 -26.42 1.18
N ASN A 228 28.65 -27.20 0.09
CA ASN A 228 27.59 -27.34 -0.89
C ASN A 228 26.34 -28.02 -0.32
N ALA A 229 26.52 -29.04 0.54
CA ALA A 229 25.41 -29.70 1.22
C ALA A 229 24.68 -28.80 2.23
N LYS A 230 25.40 -27.85 2.86
CA LYS A 230 24.78 -26.87 3.77
C LYS A 230 24.09 -25.74 3.01
N LYS A 231 24.68 -25.30 1.90
CA LYS A 231 24.12 -24.28 1.02
C LYS A 231 22.76 -24.69 0.45
N SER A 232 22.62 -25.92 -0.05
CA SER A 232 21.33 -26.42 -0.56
C SER A 232 20.26 -26.47 0.54
N LYS A 233 20.59 -26.99 1.72
CA LYS A 233 19.67 -27.05 2.88
C LYS A 233 19.19 -25.66 3.33
N LEU A 234 20.06 -24.66 3.30
CA LEU A 234 19.71 -23.30 3.71
C LEU A 234 18.81 -22.60 2.68
N LEU A 235 19.04 -22.86 1.38
CA LEU A 235 18.22 -22.33 0.29
C LEU A 235 16.84 -23.00 0.21
N GLU A 236 16.74 -24.29 0.53
CA GLU A 236 15.44 -25.00 0.60
C GLU A 236 14.58 -24.53 1.78
N LYS A 237 15.21 -24.10 2.88
CA LYS A 237 14.50 -23.65 4.08
C LYS A 237 14.03 -22.20 4.02
N SER A 238 14.48 -21.44 3.01
CA SER A 238 14.13 -20.04 2.79
C SER A 238 13.01 -19.81 1.77
N LEU A 239 12.59 -20.87 1.05
CA LEU A 239 11.40 -20.93 0.19
C LEU A 239 10.17 -21.37 1.01
#